data_AF-A0A0F0GMI9-F1
#
_entry.id   AF-A0A0F0GMI9-F1
#
_cell.length_a   1.000
_cell.length_b   1.000
_cell.length_c   1.000
_cell.angle_alpha   90.00
_cell.angle_beta   90.00
_cell.angle_gamma   90.00
#
_symmetry.space_group_name_H-M   'P 1'
#
loop_
_entity.id
_entity.type
_entity.pdbx_description
1 polymer ?
#
loop_
_entity_poly.entity_id
_entity_poly.type
_entity_poly.pdbx_seq_one_letter_code
_entity_poly.pdbx_strand_id
1 'polypeptide(L)'
;MHTKFSRTVRTTAVALVLAAGGGIVLGTAPASAATSTTIDFELASRSPQKPAWDPSVRETEGAASRRCFGVYGFRTRDYKPEEINGFARGDGSWAWFIKWRCYSN
;
A
#
# COMPACT_ATOMS: atom_id res chain seq x y z
N MET A 1 63.67 -15.64 24.47
CA MET A 1 64.14 -15.51 23.07
C MET A 1 63.00 -14.94 22.24
N HIS A 2 63.23 -13.80 21.59
CA HIS A 2 62.31 -13.15 20.67
C HIS A 2 62.22 -13.91 19.35
N THR A 3 61.01 -14.09 18.82
CA THR A 3 60.77 -14.19 17.38
C THR A 3 59.50 -13.43 17.02
N LYS A 4 59.68 -12.27 16.38
CA LYS A 4 58.65 -11.59 15.60
C LYS A 4 58.41 -12.39 14.32
N PHE A 5 57.16 -12.58 13.90
CA PHE A 5 56.85 -12.63 12.47
C PHE A 5 55.51 -11.96 12.20
N SER A 6 55.61 -10.88 11.42
CA SER A 6 54.55 -10.12 10.78
C SER A 6 53.67 -11.01 9.90
N ARG A 7 52.44 -10.57 9.64
CA ARG A 7 51.98 -10.04 8.33
C ARG A 7 50.48 -10.31 8.12
N THR A 8 49.77 -9.22 7.92
CA THR A 8 48.36 -9.09 7.53
C THR A 8 48.04 -9.90 6.26
N VAL A 9 46.91 -10.63 6.27
CA VAL A 9 46.17 -10.98 5.04
C VAL A 9 44.70 -10.64 5.27
N ARG A 10 44.28 -9.51 4.68
CA ARG A 10 42.88 -9.22 4.35
C ARG A 10 42.55 -10.00 3.09
N THR A 11 41.65 -10.99 3.17
CA THR A 11 40.79 -11.33 2.03
C THR A 11 39.57 -12.11 2.51
N THR A 12 38.44 -11.41 2.45
CA THR A 12 37.07 -11.89 2.16
C THR A 12 36.89 -13.38 1.92
N ALA A 13 36.08 -14.01 2.76
CA ALA A 13 35.30 -15.18 2.37
C ALA A 13 33.92 -15.11 3.04
N VAL A 14 32.93 -14.84 2.19
CA VAL A 14 31.51 -15.03 2.44
C VAL A 14 31.29 -16.47 2.88
N ALA A 15 30.65 -16.68 4.02
CA ALA A 15 29.99 -17.94 4.31
C ALA A 15 28.73 -17.65 5.14
N LEU A 16 27.59 -17.91 4.51
CA LEU A 16 26.30 -18.08 5.17
C LEU A 16 26.48 -19.01 6.37
N VAL A 17 26.11 -18.52 7.54
CA VAL A 17 25.73 -19.39 8.65
C VAL A 17 24.25 -19.14 8.89
N LEU A 18 23.42 -19.92 8.18
CA LEU A 18 22.14 -20.32 8.71
C LEU A 18 22.44 -21.14 9.98
N ALA A 19 22.08 -20.61 11.14
CA ALA A 19 21.37 -21.40 12.15
C ALA A 19 21.19 -20.60 13.44
N ALA A 20 20.02 -20.85 14.02
CA ALA A 20 19.72 -20.80 15.45
C ALA A 20 19.39 -19.43 16.05
N GLY A 21 18.09 -19.28 16.33
CA GLY A 21 17.70 -19.12 17.71
C GLY A 21 17.10 -17.78 18.08
N GLY A 22 15.89 -17.84 18.63
CA GLY A 22 15.51 -16.97 19.74
C GLY A 22 15.40 -15.50 19.40
N GLY A 23 14.26 -15.13 18.84
CA GLY A 23 13.85 -13.74 18.77
C GLY A 23 12.46 -13.66 18.19
N ILE A 24 11.44 -13.92 19.00
CA ILE A 24 10.13 -13.32 18.75
C ILE A 24 10.38 -11.82 18.89
N VAL A 25 10.81 -11.19 17.80
CA VAL A 25 10.62 -9.75 17.66
C VAL A 25 9.12 -9.66 17.51
N LEU A 26 8.43 -9.47 18.64
CA LEU A 26 7.19 -8.72 18.67
C LEU A 26 7.55 -7.42 17.97
N GLY A 27 7.42 -7.44 16.64
CA GLY A 27 7.50 -6.28 15.82
C GLY A 27 6.35 -5.42 16.30
N THR A 28 6.63 -4.58 17.28
CA THR A 28 6.06 -3.25 17.32
C THR A 28 6.58 -2.58 16.05
N ALA A 29 6.08 -3.03 14.89
CA ALA A 29 5.88 -2.14 13.78
C ALA A 29 5.21 -0.93 14.44
N PRO A 30 5.81 0.26 14.35
CA PRO A 30 5.08 1.42 14.81
C PRO A 30 3.73 1.31 14.11
N ALA A 31 2.66 1.30 14.90
CA ALA A 31 1.33 1.59 14.41
C ALA A 31 1.37 3.06 13.96
N SER A 32 2.13 3.32 12.90
CA SER A 32 2.22 4.59 12.24
C SER A 32 0.85 4.80 11.65
N ALA A 33 0.12 5.67 12.33
CA ALA A 33 -1.23 6.07 12.06
C ALA A 33 -1.39 6.46 10.58
N ALA A 34 -1.81 5.52 9.75
CA ALA A 34 -2.70 5.88 8.66
C ALA A 34 -4.09 6.04 9.28
N THR A 35 -4.32 7.17 9.98
CA THR A 35 -5.65 7.57 10.48
C THR A 35 -6.67 7.56 9.36
N SER A 36 -6.19 7.76 8.13
CA SER A 36 -6.90 7.51 6.90
C SER A 36 -5.97 7.07 5.77
N THR A 37 -6.50 6.31 4.80
CA THR A 37 -5.83 6.00 3.53
C THR A 37 -6.79 6.26 2.39
N THR A 38 -6.27 6.61 1.21
CA THR A 38 -7.08 6.85 0.01
C THR A 38 -6.84 5.75 -1.02
N ILE A 39 -7.91 5.32 -1.68
CA ILE A 39 -7.90 4.25 -2.67
C ILE A 39 -8.73 4.68 -3.87
N ASP A 40 -8.15 4.56 -5.05
CA ASP A 40 -8.82 4.89 -6.30
C ASP A 40 -9.46 3.64 -6.92
N PHE A 41 -10.68 3.79 -7.42
CA PHE A 41 -11.40 2.75 -8.16
C PHE A 41 -11.69 3.25 -9.57
N GLU A 42 -11.24 2.51 -10.57
CA GLU A 42 -11.57 2.81 -11.95
C GLU A 42 -13.06 2.58 -12.21
N LEU A 43 -13.70 3.53 -12.87
CA LEU A 43 -15.11 3.50 -13.25
C LEU A 43 -15.27 2.84 -14.63
N ALA A 44 -16.43 2.23 -14.86
CA ALA A 44 -16.76 1.58 -16.13
C ALA A 44 -16.87 2.57 -17.31
N SER A 45 -17.23 3.82 -17.03
CA SER A 45 -17.38 4.85 -18.07
C SER A 45 -16.05 5.13 -18.78
N ARG A 46 -16.11 5.11 -20.12
CA ARG A 46 -15.00 5.45 -21.02
C ARG A 46 -15.23 6.76 -21.78
N SER A 47 -16.36 7.44 -21.53
CA SER A 47 -16.76 8.66 -22.21
C SER A 47 -15.84 9.84 -21.85
N PRO A 48 -15.57 10.78 -22.77
CA PRO A 48 -14.92 12.05 -22.44
C PRO A 48 -15.67 12.90 -21.42
N GLN A 49 -16.96 12.67 -21.23
CA GLN A 49 -17.75 13.36 -20.23
C GLN A 49 -17.52 12.75 -18.84
N LYS A 50 -17.29 13.62 -17.85
CA LYS A 50 -17.16 13.22 -16.45
C LYS A 50 -18.41 12.43 -16.00
N PRO A 51 -18.25 11.23 -15.42
CA PRO A 51 -19.35 10.45 -14.88
C PRO A 51 -20.10 11.20 -13.78
N ALA A 52 -21.40 10.94 -13.68
CA ALA A 52 -22.22 11.47 -12.59
C ALA A 52 -21.80 10.84 -11.25
N TRP A 53 -21.85 11.65 -10.18
CA TRP A 53 -21.36 11.28 -8.85
C TRP A 53 -22.08 10.05 -8.26
N ASP A 54 -23.40 10.10 -8.09
CA ASP A 54 -24.14 9.03 -7.39
C ASP A 54 -24.08 7.66 -8.10
N PRO A 55 -24.15 7.58 -9.44
CA PRO A 55 -23.89 6.32 -10.15
C PRO A 55 -22.47 5.77 -9.88
N SER A 56 -21.44 6.61 -9.91
CA SER A 56 -20.05 6.20 -9.65
C SER A 56 -19.81 5.75 -8.21
N VAL A 57 -20.47 6.40 -7.24
CA VAL A 57 -20.46 5.96 -5.84
C VAL A 57 -21.07 4.57 -5.74
N ARG A 58 -22.30 4.37 -6.24
CA ARG A 58 -22.99 3.06 -6.18
C ARG A 58 -22.23 1.93 -6.88
N GLU A 59 -21.58 2.24 -8.00
CA GLU A 59 -20.76 1.28 -8.74
C GLU A 59 -19.57 0.76 -7.89
N THR A 60 -18.97 1.63 -7.08
CA THR A 60 -17.68 1.34 -6.41
C THR A 60 -17.80 1.09 -4.91
N GLU A 61 -18.92 1.46 -4.29
CA GLU A 61 -19.15 1.37 -2.84
C GLU A 61 -18.85 -0.02 -2.25
N GLY A 62 -19.38 -1.07 -2.89
CA GLY A 62 -19.15 -2.44 -2.42
C GLY A 62 -17.67 -2.87 -2.50
N ALA A 63 -16.94 -2.39 -3.51
CA ALA A 63 -15.50 -2.65 -3.63
C ALA A 63 -14.69 -1.82 -2.64
N ALA A 64 -15.07 -0.56 -2.43
CA ALA A 64 -14.47 0.34 -1.46
C ALA A 64 -14.59 -0.20 -0.03
N SER A 65 -15.78 -0.63 0.38
CA SER A 65 -16.03 -1.24 1.69
C SER A 65 -15.13 -2.46 1.95
N ARG A 66 -15.09 -3.41 1.00
CA ARG A 66 -14.22 -4.59 1.10
C ARG A 66 -12.74 -4.21 1.16
N ARG A 67 -12.31 -3.21 0.40
CA ARG A 67 -10.90 -2.80 0.38
C ARG A 67 -10.52 -2.07 1.66
N CYS A 68 -11.36 -1.19 2.19
CA CYS A 68 -11.14 -0.53 3.47
C CYS A 68 -11.06 -1.56 4.62
N PHE A 69 -11.95 -2.55 4.63
CA PHE A 69 -11.86 -3.68 5.57
C PHE A 69 -10.59 -4.50 5.38
N GLY A 70 -10.14 -4.71 4.14
CA GLY A 70 -8.87 -5.38 3.86
C GLY A 70 -7.64 -4.60 4.37
N VAL A 71 -7.72 -3.27 4.44
CA VAL A 71 -6.62 -2.42 4.95
C VAL A 71 -6.61 -2.38 6.48
N TYR A 72 -7.76 -2.14 7.11
CA TYR A 72 -7.82 -1.86 8.55
C TYR A 72 -8.43 -3.00 9.39
N GLY A 73 -9.01 -4.03 8.77
CA GLY A 73 -9.70 -5.12 9.46
C GLY A 73 -10.77 -4.59 10.41
N PHE A 74 -10.79 -5.12 11.63
CA PHE A 74 -11.70 -4.68 12.71
C PHE A 74 -11.49 -3.22 13.15
N ARG A 75 -10.39 -2.57 12.76
CA ARG A 75 -10.15 -1.14 13.05
C ARG A 75 -10.81 -0.21 12.04
N THR A 76 -11.46 -0.74 10.99
CA THR A 76 -12.18 0.07 10.01
C THR A 76 -13.32 0.81 10.69
N ARG A 77 -13.28 2.14 10.68
CA ARG A 77 -14.31 2.99 11.30
C ARG A 77 -15.34 3.45 10.29
N ASP A 78 -14.87 3.96 9.16
CA ASP A 78 -15.71 4.61 8.15
C ASP A 78 -14.99 4.60 6.78
N TYR A 79 -15.74 4.84 5.71
CA TYR A 79 -15.21 5.02 4.36
C TYR A 79 -16.10 5.99 3.56
N LYS A 80 -15.49 6.97 2.90
CA LYS A 80 -16.21 8.05 2.20
C LYS A 80 -15.68 8.28 0.79
N PRO A 81 -16.55 8.51 -0.19
CA PRO A 81 -16.12 8.95 -1.51
C PRO A 81 -15.66 10.43 -1.42
N GLU A 82 -14.56 10.78 -2.09
CA GLU A 82 -13.96 12.12 -2.02
C GLU A 82 -14.09 12.90 -3.31
N GLU A 83 -13.64 12.32 -4.42
CA GLU A 83 -13.58 13.01 -5.71
C GLU A 83 -13.59 12.01 -6.88
N ILE A 84 -14.04 12.48 -8.03
CA ILE A 84 -13.89 11.78 -9.32
C ILE A 84 -12.88 12.54 -10.16
N ASN A 85 -11.81 11.84 -10.54
CA ASN A 85 -10.73 12.32 -11.39
C ASN A 85 -10.67 11.49 -12.67
N GLY A 86 -10.02 12.02 -13.70
CA GLY A 86 -9.76 11.23 -14.89
C GLY A 86 -8.73 11.82 -15.82
N PHE A 87 -8.30 11.01 -16.77
CA PHE A 87 -7.35 11.39 -17.81
C PHE A 87 -7.71 10.71 -19.14
N ALA A 88 -7.32 11.34 -20.25
CA ALA A 88 -7.46 10.75 -21.58
C ALA A 88 -6.45 9.62 -21.76
N ARG A 89 -6.89 8.47 -22.29
CA ARG A 89 -6.03 7.28 -22.49
C ARG A 89 -5.21 7.29 -23.77
N GLY A 90 -5.53 8.18 -24.70
CA GLY A 90 -4.86 8.29 -26.00
C GLY A 90 -5.48 7.42 -27.12
N ASP A 91 -6.43 6.53 -26.79
CA ASP A 91 -7.21 5.72 -27.73
C ASP A 91 -8.60 6.33 -28.05
N GLY A 92 -8.80 7.62 -27.69
CA GLY A 92 -10.10 8.28 -27.75
C GLY A 92 -11.01 7.99 -26.56
N SER A 93 -10.61 7.09 -25.65
CA SER A 93 -11.32 6.80 -24.40
C SER A 93 -10.75 7.58 -23.21
N TRP A 94 -11.54 7.63 -22.13
CA TRP A 94 -11.15 8.22 -20.85
C TRP A 94 -11.00 7.17 -19.76
N ALA A 95 -10.10 7.46 -18.83
CA ALA A 95 -9.91 6.74 -17.59
C ALA A 95 -10.49 7.58 -16.46
N TRP A 96 -11.65 7.17 -15.95
CA TRP A 96 -12.27 7.80 -14.81
C TRP A 96 -12.03 6.98 -13.55
N PHE A 97 -11.76 7.65 -12.45
CA PHE A 97 -11.53 7.05 -11.15
C PHE A 97 -12.31 7.81 -10.09
N ILE A 98 -12.87 7.08 -9.13
CA ILE A 98 -13.40 7.66 -7.91
C ILE A 98 -12.48 7.32 -6.74
N LYS A 99 -12.09 8.35 -5.99
CA LYS A 99 -11.26 8.23 -4.81
C LYS A 99 -12.14 7.99 -3.60
N TRP A 100 -11.80 6.98 -2.82
CA TRP A 100 -12.41 6.68 -1.54
C TRP A 100 -11.39 6.84 -0.42
N ARG A 101 -11.79 7.47 0.67
CA ARG A 101 -10.99 7.56 1.89
C ARG A 101 -11.52 6.58 2.92
N CYS A 102 -10.66 5.66 3.34
CA CYS A 102 -10.90 4.76 4.45
C CYS A 102 -10.38 5.41 5.74
N TYR A 103 -11.09 5.25 6.85
CA TYR A 103 -10.69 5.74 8.17
C TYR A 103 -10.48 4.58 9.14
N SER A 104 -9.45 4.67 9.97
CA SER A 104 -9.20 3.74 11.07
C SER A 104 -9.50 4.37 12.43
N ASN A 105 -9.84 3.52 13.41
CA ASN A 105 -9.87 3.88 14.84
C ASN A 105 -8.47 4.01 15.43
#